data_AF-A0A970HCK1-F1
#
_entry.id   AF-A0A970HCK1-F1
#
_cell.length_a   1.000
_cell.length_b   1.000
_cell.length_c   1.000
_cell.angle_alpha   90.00
_cell.angle_beta   90.00
_cell.angle_gamma   90.00
#
_symmetry.space_group_name_H-M   'P 1'
#
loop_
_entity.id
_entity.type
_entity.pdbx_description
1 polymer ?
#
loop_
_entity_poly.entity_id
_entity_poly.type
_entity_poly.pdbx_seq_one_letter_code
_entity_poly.pdbx_strand_id
1 'polypeptide(L)'
;MKGRVIMKHIYLASPHMSDEGYEMEYIKEAFETNWIAPLGANVDGFERELAEKVGAKHAAALSSGTAAIHMALKAAGVGQGDIVFCQDLTFAATVNPVIYENAIPV
;
A
#
# COMPACT_ATOMS: atom_id res chain seq x y z
N MET A 1 -51.24 0.31 1.76
CA MET A 1 -49.94 -0.08 2.36
C MET A 1 -48.85 0.53 1.51
N LYS A 2 -48.14 1.58 1.98
CA LYS A 2 -47.03 2.18 1.24
C LYS A 2 -45.81 1.27 1.41
N GLY A 3 -45.31 0.71 0.30
CA GLY A 3 -44.12 -0.14 0.28
C GLY A 3 -42.93 0.63 0.85
N ARG A 4 -42.22 -0.01 1.78
CA ARG A 4 -41.00 0.52 2.41
C ARG A 4 -39.91 0.51 1.33
N VAL A 5 -39.45 1.68 0.91
CA VAL A 5 -38.28 1.80 0.03
C VAL A 5 -37.08 1.32 0.84
N ILE A 6 -36.52 0.16 0.47
CA ILE A 6 -35.25 -0.32 1.02
C ILE A 6 -34.16 0.53 0.38
N MET A 7 -33.63 1.50 1.11
CA MET A 7 -32.45 2.25 0.69
C MET A 7 -31.27 1.27 0.61
N LYS A 8 -30.77 1.04 -0.62
CA LYS A 8 -29.55 0.25 -0.84
C LYS A 8 -28.38 0.95 -0.15
N HIS A 9 -27.65 0.24 0.70
CA HIS A 9 -26.48 0.78 1.39
C HIS A 9 -25.45 1.26 0.36
N ILE A 10 -25.00 2.51 0.48
CA ILE A 10 -23.94 3.07 -0.36
C ILE A 10 -22.65 3.01 0.46
N TYR A 11 -21.72 2.16 0.05
CA TYR A 11 -20.41 2.03 0.68
C TYR A 11 -19.51 3.21 0.27
N LEU A 12 -18.68 3.69 1.20
CA LEU A 12 -17.65 4.68 0.89
C LEU A 12 -16.53 4.05 0.03
N ALA A 13 -16.09 2.84 0.41
CA ALA A 13 -15.14 2.03 -0.32
C ALA A 13 -15.43 0.54 -0.08
N SER A 14 -15.31 -0.27 -1.12
CA SER A 14 -15.35 -1.73 -1.05
C SER A 14 -14.12 -2.29 -1.75
N PRO A 15 -13.52 -3.40 -1.28
CA PRO A 15 -12.47 -4.07 -2.02
C PRO A 15 -13.00 -4.46 -3.41
N HIS A 16 -12.14 -4.28 -4.41
CA HIS A 16 -12.42 -4.73 -5.77
C HIS A 16 -11.72 -6.08 -5.97
N MET A 17 -12.47 -7.05 -6.49
CA MET A 17 -11.94 -8.30 -7.03
C MET A 17 -12.27 -8.26 -8.52
N SER A 18 -11.33 -8.64 -9.37
CA SER A 18 -11.55 -8.70 -10.82
C SER A 18 -12.72 -9.63 -11.18
N ASP A 19 -13.46 -9.28 -12.22
CA ASP A 19 -14.58 -10.11 -12.72
C ASP A 19 -14.06 -11.43 -13.32
N GLU A 20 -12.82 -11.41 -13.82
CA GLU A 20 -12.07 -12.54 -14.34
C GLU A 20 -11.60 -13.51 -13.24
N GLY A 21 -11.51 -13.04 -11.99
CA GLY A 21 -11.16 -13.88 -10.82
C GLY A 21 -9.66 -14.07 -10.58
N TYR A 22 -8.81 -13.25 -11.18
CA TYR A 22 -7.35 -13.37 -11.14
C TYR A 22 -6.79 -13.41 -9.71
N GLU A 23 -7.32 -12.61 -8.77
CA GLU A 23 -6.84 -12.59 -7.39
C GLU A 23 -7.01 -13.96 -6.70
N MET A 24 -8.10 -14.67 -7.00
CA MET A 24 -8.33 -16.01 -6.47
C MET A 24 -7.40 -17.04 -7.11
N GLU A 25 -7.06 -16.88 -8.39
CA GLU A 25 -6.09 -17.73 -9.07
C GLU A 25 -4.70 -17.58 -8.46
N TYR A 26 -4.20 -16.35 -8.28
CA TYR A 26 -2.89 -16.10 -7.66
C TYR A 26 -2.81 -16.59 -6.21
N ILE A 27 -3.92 -16.50 -5.45
CA ILE A 27 -4.00 -17.08 -4.10
C ILE A 27 -3.85 -18.61 -4.20
N LYS A 28 -4.63 -19.29 -5.04
CA LYS A 28 -4.55 -20.74 -5.20
C LYS A 28 -3.15 -21.19 -5.60
N GLU A 29 -2.54 -20.52 -6.56
CA GLU A 29 -1.17 -20.81 -7.01
C GLU A 29 -0.16 -20.71 -5.87
N ALA A 30 -0.24 -19.66 -5.04
CA ALA A 30 0.66 -19.50 -3.89
C ALA A 30 0.53 -20.65 -2.89
N PHE A 31 -0.69 -21.17 -2.65
CA PHE A 31 -0.91 -22.33 -1.80
C PHE A 31 -0.43 -23.64 -2.44
N GLU A 32 -0.70 -23.85 -3.73
CA GLU A 32 -0.32 -25.06 -4.47
C GLU A 32 1.21 -25.21 -4.58
N THR A 33 1.91 -24.09 -4.77
CA THR A 33 3.37 -24.03 -4.83
C THR A 33 4.04 -23.97 -3.46
N ASN A 34 3.25 -23.98 -2.38
CA ASN A 34 3.68 -23.79 -0.98
C ASN A 34 4.52 -22.51 -0.79
N TRP A 35 4.23 -21.49 -1.60
CA TRP A 35 4.89 -20.19 -1.57
C TRP A 35 4.04 -19.16 -0.82
N ILE A 36 3.75 -19.48 0.45
CA ILE A 36 2.88 -18.68 1.33
C ILE A 36 3.64 -17.66 2.21
N ALA A 37 4.96 -17.66 2.11
CA ALA A 37 5.83 -16.70 2.80
C ALA A 37 5.69 -15.30 2.19
N PRO A 38 6.01 -14.22 2.94
CA PRO A 38 5.74 -12.83 2.53
C PRO A 38 6.51 -12.33 1.29
N LEU A 39 7.41 -13.13 0.72
CA LEU A 39 8.15 -12.84 -0.51
C LEU A 39 7.95 -14.02 -1.45
N GLY A 40 7.91 -13.80 -2.77
CA GLY A 40 7.73 -14.85 -3.78
C GLY A 40 7.46 -14.34 -5.18
N ALA A 41 7.22 -15.28 -6.11
CA ALA A 41 7.03 -14.97 -7.53
C ALA A 41 5.94 -13.92 -7.79
N ASN A 42 4.83 -13.96 -7.03
CA ASN A 42 3.77 -12.95 -7.10
C ASN A 42 4.26 -11.54 -6.69
N VAL A 43 5.15 -11.45 -5.69
CA VAL A 43 5.74 -10.18 -5.24
C VAL A 43 6.77 -9.67 -6.26
N ASP A 44 7.63 -10.55 -6.76
CA ASP A 44 8.64 -10.20 -7.78
C ASP A 44 7.96 -9.68 -9.07
N GLY A 45 6.88 -10.35 -9.48
CA GLY A 45 6.05 -9.94 -10.61
C GLY A 45 5.40 -8.58 -10.36
N PHE A 46 4.79 -8.40 -9.19
CA PHE A 46 4.16 -7.14 -8.79
C PHE A 46 5.16 -5.97 -8.78
N GLU A 47 6.35 -6.15 -8.21
CA GLU A 47 7.37 -5.10 -8.18
C GLU A 47 7.82 -4.70 -9.59
N ARG A 48 8.08 -5.69 -10.46
CA ARG A 48 8.46 -5.43 -11.86
C ARG A 48 7.35 -4.67 -12.60
N GLU A 49 6.13 -5.19 -12.56
CA GLU A 49 4.99 -4.61 -13.28
C GLU A 49 4.63 -3.23 -12.76
N LEU A 50 4.71 -3.00 -11.44
CA LEU A 50 4.47 -1.70 -10.86
C LEU A 50 5.54 -0.70 -11.27
N ALA A 51 6.83 -1.08 -11.24
CA ALA A 51 7.93 -0.22 -11.68
C ALA A 51 7.76 0.19 -13.15
N GLU A 52 7.44 -0.77 -14.03
CA GLU A 52 7.14 -0.52 -15.44
C GLU A 52 5.93 0.40 -15.60
N LYS A 53 4.84 0.14 -14.85
CA LYS A 53 3.59 0.91 -14.93
C LYS A 53 3.76 2.38 -14.56
N VAL A 54 4.59 2.68 -13.56
CA VAL A 54 4.80 4.06 -13.07
C VAL A 54 6.04 4.73 -13.68
N GLY A 55 6.81 4.01 -14.50
CA GLY A 55 8.05 4.51 -15.13
C GLY A 55 9.23 4.66 -14.17
N ALA A 56 9.24 3.92 -13.06
CA ALA A 56 10.36 3.89 -12.12
C ALA A 56 11.40 2.83 -12.55
N LYS A 57 12.66 3.00 -12.14
CA LYS A 57 13.71 1.99 -12.38
C LYS A 57 13.52 0.73 -11.54
N HIS A 58 12.97 0.88 -10.34
CA HIS A 58 12.78 -0.18 -9.36
C HIS A 58 11.51 0.10 -8.54
N ALA A 59 10.92 -0.96 -7.99
CA ALA A 59 9.89 -0.89 -6.96
C ALA A 59 10.24 -1.88 -5.84
N ALA A 60 9.73 -1.62 -4.63
CA ALA A 60 9.87 -2.50 -3.48
C ALA A 60 8.52 -2.62 -2.79
N ALA A 61 7.98 -3.84 -2.72
CA ALA A 61 6.73 -4.15 -2.07
C ALA A 61 6.94 -4.20 -0.56
N LEU A 62 6.05 -3.52 0.18
CA LEU A 62 6.09 -3.45 1.63
C LEU A 62 4.70 -3.73 2.20
N SER A 63 4.64 -4.02 3.50
CA SER A 63 3.41 -4.46 4.17
C SER A 63 2.28 -3.42 4.16
N SER A 64 2.61 -2.14 3.96
CA SER A 64 1.63 -1.04 3.90
C SER A 64 2.24 0.23 3.30
N GLY A 65 1.39 1.21 2.96
CA GLY A 65 1.84 2.55 2.56
C GLY A 65 2.64 3.28 3.66
N THR A 66 2.30 3.08 4.94
CA THR A 66 3.07 3.64 6.07
C THR A 66 4.50 3.10 6.08
N ALA A 67 4.66 1.78 5.93
CA ALA A 67 5.97 1.14 5.86
C ALA A 67 6.75 1.63 4.62
N ALA A 68 6.07 1.86 3.49
CA ALA A 68 6.69 2.41 2.29
C ALA A 68 7.26 3.81 2.50
N ILE A 69 6.48 4.72 3.10
CA ILE A 69 6.98 6.08 3.41
C ILE A 69 8.12 6.01 4.42
N HIS A 70 8.00 5.17 5.44
CA HIS A 70 9.06 5.00 6.43
C HIS A 70 10.37 4.54 5.81
N MET A 71 10.35 3.47 5.02
CA MET A 71 11.56 2.99 4.34
C MET A 71 12.11 3.99 3.33
N ALA A 72 11.25 4.75 2.64
CA ALA A 72 11.67 5.80 1.73
C ALA A 72 12.43 6.94 2.47
N LEU A 73 11.95 7.37 3.64
CA LEU A 73 12.66 8.35 4.46
C LEU A 73 14.02 7.83 4.92
N LYS A 74 14.08 6.57 5.38
CA LYS A 74 15.36 5.92 5.74
C LYS A 74 16.33 5.86 4.57
N ALA A 75 15.84 5.48 3.39
CA ALA A 75 16.65 5.39 2.18
C ALA A 75 17.14 6.78 1.70
N ALA A 76 16.36 7.84 1.93
CA ALA A 76 16.74 9.22 1.67
C ALA A 76 17.73 9.79 2.72
N GLY A 77 18.00 9.05 3.79
CA GLY A 77 18.94 9.46 4.85
C GLY A 77 18.34 10.39 5.90
N VAL A 78 17.01 10.51 5.97
CA VAL A 78 16.33 11.32 7.01
C VAL A 78 16.60 10.71 8.38
N GLY A 79 17.00 11.55 9.33
CA GLY A 79 17.31 11.15 10.69
C GLY A 79 17.06 12.24 11.73
N GLN A 80 17.70 12.07 12.89
CA GLN A 80 17.44 12.88 14.06
C GLN A 80 17.68 14.38 13.80
N GLY A 81 16.65 15.19 14.04
CA GLY A 81 16.71 16.65 13.93
C GLY A 81 16.56 17.20 12.50
N ASP A 82 16.46 16.36 11.48
CA ASP A 82 16.18 16.81 10.12
C ASP A 82 14.77 17.41 10.03
N ILE A 83 14.60 18.41 9.15
CA ILE A 83 13.30 19.04 8.90
C ILE A 83 12.67 18.40 7.65
N VAL A 84 11.41 17.96 7.77
CA VAL A 84 10.64 17.40 6.65
C VAL A 84 9.35 18.19 6.47
N PHE A 85 9.21 18.88 5.33
CA PHE A 85 7.99 19.62 5.02
C PHE A 85 6.82 18.68 4.75
N CYS A 86 5.71 18.95 5.42
CA CYS A 86 4.50 18.14 5.39
C CYS A 86 3.29 18.97 4.95
N GLN A 87 2.18 18.30 4.68
CA GLN A 87 0.90 18.98 4.44
C GLN A 87 0.07 18.96 5.73
N ASP A 88 -0.51 20.09 6.09
CA ASP A 88 -1.35 20.22 7.30
C ASP A 88 -2.61 19.33 7.24
N LEU A 89 -3.11 19.06 6.03
CA LEU A 89 -4.27 18.21 5.79
C LEU A 89 -3.89 17.00 4.94
N THR A 90 -3.56 15.90 5.62
CA THR A 90 -3.27 14.59 5.01
C THR A 90 -3.64 13.46 5.99
N PHE A 91 -3.54 12.22 5.54
CA PHE A 91 -3.62 11.07 6.43
C PHE A 91 -2.38 11.00 7.34
N ALA A 92 -2.56 10.68 8.63
CA ALA A 92 -1.49 10.75 9.62
C ALA A 92 -0.23 9.92 9.27
N ALA A 93 -0.41 8.81 8.55
CA ALA A 93 0.71 7.96 8.13
C ALA A 93 1.68 8.63 7.14
N THR A 94 1.34 9.78 6.56
CA THR A 94 2.30 10.59 5.80
C THR A 94 3.37 11.19 6.71
N VAL A 95 3.00 11.59 7.94
CA VAL A 95 3.85 12.38 8.84
C VAL A 95 4.44 11.55 9.96
N ASN A 96 3.71 10.55 10.48
CA ASN A 96 4.21 9.69 11.55
C ASN A 96 5.61 9.10 11.27
N PRO A 97 5.95 8.64 10.03
CA PRO A 97 7.28 8.14 9.73
C PRO A 97 8.42 9.14 9.89
N VAL A 98 8.15 10.45 9.75
CA VAL A 98 9.12 11.52 10.04
C VAL A 98 9.51 11.46 11.52
N ILE A 99 8.52 11.34 12.40
CA ILE A 99 8.73 11.23 13.85
C ILE A 99 9.42 9.92 14.22
N TYR A 100 9.16 8.81 13.51
CA TYR A 100 9.82 7.52 13.77
C TYR A 100 11.34 7.60 13.58
N GLU A 101 11.82 8.43 12.65
CA GLU A 101 13.25 8.70 12.44
C GLU A 101 13.80 9.83 13.35
N ASN A 102 12.99 10.34 14.29
CA ASN A 102 13.31 11.49 15.16
C ASN A 102 13.55 12.80 14.38
N ALA A 103 12.99 12.92 13.18
CA ALA A 103 12.96 14.16 12.42
C ALA A 103 11.78 15.06 12.87
N ILE A 104 11.78 16.31 12.39
CA ILE A 104 10.85 17.36 12.76
C ILE A 104 9.95 17.65 11.56
N PRO A 105 8.66 17.28 11.60
CA PRO A 105 7.72 17.69 10.57
C PRO A 105 7.41 19.18 10.70
N VAL A 106 7.40 19.89 9.57
CA VAL A 106 7.09 21.32 9.47
C VAL A 106 6.00 21.56 8.44
#